data_AF-A0A1V4XG84-F1
#
_entry.id   AF-A0A1V4XG84-F1
#
_cell.length_a   1.000
_cell.length_b   1.000
_cell.length_c   1.000
_cell.angle_alpha   90.00
_cell.angle_beta   90.00
_cell.angle_gamma   90.00
#
_symmetry.space_group_name_H-M   'P 1'
#
loop_
_entity.id
_entity.type
_entity.pdbx_description
1 polymer ?
#
loop_
_entity_poly.entity_id
_entity_poly.type
_entity_poly.pdbx_seq_one_letter_code
_entity_poly.pdbx_strand_id
1 'polypeptide(L)' 'MGRELVIHALSRAKDLGVRRVGIGMIAQDTELKDWYRRIGFTEGETKAFPHLPFGVTFMSYDLEKGMPKSRY' A
#
# COMPACT_ATOMS: atom_id res chain seq x y z
N MET A 1 6.85 -4.57 -15.26
CA MET A 1 7.95 -4.54 -14.28
C MET A 1 7.47 -4.11 -12.87
N GLY A 2 7.42 -2.83 -12.50
CA GLY A 2 7.12 -2.44 -11.10
C GLY A 2 5.76 -2.90 -10.55
N ARG A 3 4.70 -2.81 -11.37
CA ARG A 3 3.34 -3.22 -10.98
C ARG A 3 3.24 -4.72 -10.71
N GLU A 4 3.91 -5.53 -11.52
CA GLU A 4 3.87 -7.00 -11.40
C GLU A 4 4.53 -7.46 -10.10
N LEU A 5 5.63 -6.81 -9.70
CA LEU A 5 6.29 -7.09 -8.43
C LEU A 5 5.35 -6.79 -7.24
N VAL A 6 4.64 -5.66 -7.28
CA VAL A 6 3.67 -5.30 -6.24
C VAL A 6 2.52 -6.30 -6.21
N ILE A 7 1.97 -6.69 -7.37
CA ILE A 7 0.91 -7.70 -7.45
C ILE A 7 1.39 -9.04 -6.88
N HIS A 8 2.61 -9.47 -7.24
CA HIS A 8 3.18 -10.71 -6.72
C HIS A 8 3.36 -10.67 -5.21
N ALA A 9 3.87 -9.57 -4.66
CA ALA A 9 4.01 -9.38 -3.21
C ALA A 9 2.64 -9.40 -2.50
N LEU A 10 1.61 -8.75 -3.06
CA LEU A 10 0.25 -8.79 -2.52
C LEU A 10 -0.35 -10.19 -2.56
N SER A 11 -0.15 -10.93 -3.66
CA SER A 11 -0.59 -12.33 -3.78
C SER A 11 0.07 -13.19 -2.72
N ARG A 12 1.39 -13.06 -2.53
CA ARG A 12 2.11 -13.83 -1.52
C ARG A 12 1.66 -13.47 -0.10
N ALA A 13 1.42 -12.20 0.18
CA ALA A 13 0.89 -11.76 1.47
C ALA A 13 -0.51 -12.35 1.73
N LYS A 14 -1.36 -12.43 0.70
CA LYS A 14 -2.66 -13.09 0.77
C LYS A 14 -2.54 -14.57 1.12
N ASP A 15 -1.64 -15.30 0.46
CA ASP A 15 -1.41 -16.73 0.72
C ASP A 15 -0.91 -16.99 2.15
N LEU A 16 -0.21 -16.02 2.75
CA LEU A 16 0.27 -16.07 4.13
C LEU A 16 -0.81 -15.67 5.16
N GLY A 17 -2.03 -15.33 4.73
CA GLY A 17 -3.11 -14.88 5.61
C GLY A 17 -2.91 -13.46 6.15
N VAL A 18 -2.08 -12.64 5.50
CA VAL A 18 -1.87 -11.24 5.89
C VAL A 18 -3.14 -10.44 5.57
N ARG A 19 -3.57 -9.63 6.53
CA ARG A 19 -4.80 -8.82 6.41
C ARG A 19 -4.54 -7.48 5.72
N ARG A 20 -3.37 -6.90 5.95
CA ARG A 20 -2.98 -5.56 5.49
C ARG A 20 -1.50 -5.50 5.12
N VAL A 21 -1.20 -4.88 4.00
CA VAL A 21 0.17 -4.55 3.58
C VAL A 21 0.36 -3.05 3.67
N GLY A 22 1.45 -2.59 4.31
CA GLY A 22 1.80 -1.18 4.43
C GLY A 22 3.07 -0.85 3.65
N ILE A 23 3.13 0.35 3.09
CA ILE A 23 4.35 0.91 2.48
C ILE A 23 4.59 2.30 3.07
N GLY A 24 5.87 2.66 3.21
CA GLY A 24 6.30 4.01 3.53
C GLY A 24 7.00 4.62 2.31
N MET A 25 6.66 5.86 1.98
CA MET A 25 7.24 6.56 0.83
C MET A 25 7.45 8.04 1.12
N ILE A 26 8.28 8.71 0.32
CA ILE A 26 8.51 10.15 0.43
C ILE A 26 7.20 10.89 0.16
N ALA A 27 6.80 11.77 1.08
CA ALA A 27 5.51 12.44 1.04
C ALA A 27 5.32 13.38 -0.16
N GLN A 28 6.42 13.94 -0.66
CA GLN A 28 6.43 14.86 -1.80
C GLN A 28 6.31 14.16 -3.17
N ASP A 29 6.44 12.83 -3.24
CA ASP A 29 6.34 12.09 -4.49
C ASP A 29 4.87 11.77 -4.84
N THR A 30 4.18 12.76 -5.41
CA THR A 30 2.75 12.67 -5.74
C THR A 30 2.46 11.70 -6.88
N GLU A 31 3.37 11.58 -7.86
CA GLU A 31 3.21 10.65 -8.98
C GLU A 31 3.20 9.20 -8.50
N LEU A 32 4.14 8.84 -7.61
CA LEU A 32 4.21 7.51 -7.05
C LEU A 32 3.02 7.21 -6.11
N LYS A 33 2.52 8.22 -5.38
CA LYS A 33 1.31 8.08 -4.57
C LYS A 33 0.11 7.72 -5.44
N ASP A 34 -0.09 8.46 -6.52
CA ASP A 34 -1.21 8.22 -7.45
C ASP A 34 -1.08 6.87 -8.16
N TRP A 35 0.15 6.41 -8.40
CA TRP A 35 0.38 5.06 -8.91
C TRP A 35 -0.06 3.98 -7.92
N TYR A 36 0.31 4.09 -6.64
CA TYR A 36 -0.14 3.15 -5.59
C TYR A 36 -1.66 3.24 -5.34
N ARG A 37 -2.25 4.44 -5.40
CA ARG A 37 -3.71 4.63 -5.33
C ARG A 37 -4.43 3.86 -6.45
N ARG A 38 -3.90 3.91 -7.68
CA ARG A 38 -4.44 3.15 -8.83
C ARG A 38 -4.34 1.63 -8.67
N ILE A 39 -3.40 1.15 -7.85
CA ILE A 39 -3.29 -0.28 -7.51
C ILE A 39 -4.31 -0.69 -6.44
N GLY A 40 -4.82 0.28 -5.66
CA GLY A 40 -5.79 0.07 -4.58
C GLY A 40 -5.23 0.33 -3.19
N PHE A 41 -4.01 0.86 -3.08
CA PHE A 41 -3.52 1.36 -1.78
C PHE A 41 -4.30 2.61 -1.38
N THR A 42 -4.59 2.71 -0.10
CA THR A 42 -5.21 3.86 0.55
C THR A 42 -4.12 4.68 1.23
N GLU A 43 -4.09 5.98 0.94
CA GLU A 43 -3.21 6.92 1.63
C GLU A 43 -3.63 7.03 3.10
N GLY A 44 -2.64 6.90 3.99
CA GLY A 44 -2.82 7.01 5.43
C GLY A 44 -2.09 8.23 5.97
N GLU A 45 -1.45 8.05 7.13
CA GLU A 45 -0.77 9.14 7.82
C GLU A 45 0.50 9.58 7.09
N THR A 46 0.76 10.88 7.10
CA THR A 46 2.06 11.44 6.76
C THR A 46 2.76 11.87 8.04
N LYS A 47 3.95 11.34 8.29
CA LYS A 47 4.79 11.69 9.43
C LYS A 47 6.02 12.46 8.98
N ALA A 48 6.28 13.58 9.64
CA ALA A 48 7.56 14.25 9.53
C ALA A 48 8.50 13.68 10.60
N PHE A 49 9.71 13.29 10.18
CA PHE A 49 10.73 12.82 11.10
C PHE A 49 11.81 13.90 11.21
N PRO A 50 12.22 14.32 12.43
CA PRO A 50 13.18 15.41 12.61
C PRO A 50 14.54 15.18 11.93
N HIS A 51 14.90 13.91 11.69
CA HIS A 51 16.17 13.51 11.08
C HIS A 51 16.07 13.29 9.56
N LEU A 52 14.89 13.46 8.95
CA LEU A 52 14.70 13.33 7.50
C LEU A 52 14.36 14.69 6.89
N PRO A 53 14.98 15.07 5.76
CA PRO A 53 14.65 16.32 5.06
C PRO A 53 13.31 16.27 4.33
N PHE A 54 12.53 15.19 4.49
CA PHE A 54 11.25 14.97 3.83
C PHE A 54 10.28 14.23 4.76
N GLY A 55 8.98 14.46 4.52
CA GLY A 55 7.93 13.69 5.17
C GLY A 55 7.88 12.27 4.62
N VAL A 56 7.38 11.35 5.41
CA VAL A 56 7.08 9.98 4.98
C VAL A 56 5.58 9.78 5.04
N THR A 57 4.97 9.45 3.91
CA THR A 57 3.56 9.04 3.83
C THR A 57 3.48 7.53 3.90
N PHE A 58 2.61 7.04 4.78
CA PHE A 58 2.26 5.62 4.87
C PHE A 58 1.02 5.35 4.04
N MET A 59 1.09 4.35 3.16
CA MET A 59 -0.07 3.86 2.43
C MET A 59 -0.32 2.41 2.79
N SER A 60 -1.58 1.97 2.71
CA SER A 60 -1.97 0.62 3.11
C SER A 60 -2.91 -0.03 2.08
N TYR A 61 -2.76 -1.34 1.91
CA TYR A 61 -3.62 -2.18 1.08
C TYR A 61 -4.30 -3.22 1.96
N ASP A 62 -5.62 -3.19 2.03
CA ASP A 62 -6.42 -4.18 2.75
C ASP A 62 -6.73 -5.39 1.86
N LEU A 63 -6.12 -6.53 2.18
CA LEU A 63 -6.31 -7.78 1.43
C LEU A 63 -7.68 -8.42 1.73
N GLU A 64 -8.30 -8.09 2.87
CA GLU A 64 -9.63 -8.60 3.25
C GLU A 64 -10.78 -7.97 2.43
N LYS A 65 -10.60 -6.73 1.95
CA LYS A 65 -11.65 -6.01 1.19
C LYS A 65 -11.89 -6.58 -0.21
N GLY A 66 -11.00 -7.46 -0.67
CA GLY A 66 -11.11 -8.18 -1.94
C GLY A 66 -11.88 -9.50 -1.87
N MET A 67 -12.45 -9.89 -0.72
CA MET A 67 -13.36 -11.04 -0.66
C MET A 67 -14.74 -10.65 -1.22
N PRO A 68 -15.20 -11.20 -2.37
CA PRO A 68 -16.63 -11.29 -2.58
C PRO A 68 -17.17 -12.12 -1.42
N LYS A 69 -18.12 -11.57 -0.66
CA LYS A 69 -18.83 -12.32 0.37
C LYS A 69 -19.43 -13.55 -0.31
N SER A 70 -18.88 -14.73 -0.02
CA SER A 70 -19.54 -16.00 -0.34
C SER A 70 -20.85 -16.01 0.42
N ARG A 71 -21.95 -15.75 -0.29
CA ARG A 71 -23.31 -15.88 0.23
C ARG A 71 -23.56 -17.39 0.36
N TYR A 72 -23.68 -17.84 1.61
CA TYR A 72 -24.29 -19.14 1.95
C TYR A 72 -25.75 -19.16 1.52
#